data_AF-A0A7J2NEJ8-F1
#
_entry.id   AF-A0A7J2NEJ8-F1
#
_cell.length_a   1.000
_cell.length_b   1.000
_cell.length_c   1.000
_cell.angle_alpha   90.00
_cell.angle_beta   90.00
_cell.angle_gamma   90.00
#
_symmetry.space_group_name_H-M   'P 1'
#
loop_
_entity.id
_entity.type
_entity.pdbx_description
1 polymer ?
#
loop_
_entity_poly.entity_id
_entity_poly.type
_entity_poly.pdbx_seq_one_letter_code
_entity_poly.pdbx_strand_id
1 'polypeptide(L)' 'GKICTVIKGIEAESIDVKELAKVLKSRLACGGTFSKDEIELQGHHVKKAYDILVEQGFPPSSIKVR' A
#
# COMPACT_ATOMS: atom_id res chain seq x y z
N GLY A 1 -4.98 20.67 4.68
CA GLY A 1 -4.09 19.56 4.28
C GLY A 1 -4.88 18.28 4.33
N LYS A 2 -4.82 17.45 3.28
CA LYS A 2 -5.47 16.14 3.27
C LYS A 2 -4.50 15.10 3.87
N ILE A 3 -5.02 14.20 4.69
CA ILE A 3 -4.25 13.07 5.22
C ILE A 3 -3.99 12.09 4.07
N CYS A 4 -2.79 11.52 4.02
CA CYS A 4 -2.43 10.44 3.10
C CYS A 4 -1.78 9.28 3.87
N THR A 5 -1.96 8.08 3.35
CA THR A 5 -1.28 6.86 3.78
C THR A 5 -0.17 6.58 2.79
N VAL A 6 1.05 6.39 3.28
CA VAL A 6 2.23 6.10 2.44
C VAL A 6 2.73 4.70 2.77
N ILE A 7 2.89 3.88 1.76
CA ILE A 7 3.43 2.52 1.84
C ILE A 7 4.75 2.52 1.07
N LYS A 8 5.84 2.12 1.73
CA LYS A 8 7.19 2.17 1.17
C LYS A 8 8.02 0.98 1.66
N GLY A 9 9.13 0.72 0.98
CA GLY A 9 10.01 -0.41 1.29
C GLY A 9 9.45 -1.74 0.79
N ILE A 10 8.69 -1.71 -0.31
CA ILE A 10 8.25 -2.92 -1.00
C ILE A 10 9.39 -3.30 -1.95
N GLU A 11 10.01 -4.46 -1.73
CA GLU A 11 11.08 -4.94 -2.61
C GLU A 11 10.49 -5.39 -3.96
N ALA A 12 10.77 -4.61 -5.00
CA ALA A 12 10.21 -4.78 -6.34
C ALA A 12 10.70 -6.05 -7.07
N GLU A 13 11.74 -6.73 -6.57
CA GLU A 13 12.31 -7.92 -7.22
C GLU A 13 11.38 -9.14 -7.20
N SER A 14 10.45 -9.22 -6.25
CA SER A 14 9.53 -10.36 -6.11
C SER A 14 8.06 -9.99 -6.36
N ILE A 15 7.70 -8.72 -6.26
CA ILE A 15 6.30 -8.26 -6.25
C ILE A 15 6.11 -7.10 -7.21
N ASP A 16 5.10 -7.22 -8.06
CA ASP A 16 4.67 -6.12 -8.93
C ASP A 16 3.98 -5.03 -8.09
N VAL A 17 4.77 -4.04 -7.67
CA VAL A 17 4.30 -2.91 -6.87
C VAL A 17 3.20 -2.11 -7.58
N LYS A 18 3.19 -2.13 -8.93
CA LYS A 18 2.18 -1.45 -9.73
C LYS A 18 0.83 -2.14 -9.65
N GLU A 19 0.81 -3.48 -9.70
CA GLU A 19 -0.41 -4.26 -9.46
C GLU A 19 -0.88 -4.11 -8.01
N LEU A 20 0.03 -4.15 -7.03
CA LEU A 20 -0.32 -3.90 -5.63
C LEU A 20 -0.97 -2.51 -5.43
N ALA A 21 -0.40 -1.47 -6.03
CA ALA A 21 -0.98 -0.13 -5.99
C ALA A 21 -2.38 -0.08 -6.61
N LYS A 22 -2.61 -0.84 -7.69
CA LYS A 22 -3.93 -0.94 -8.35
C LYS A 22 -4.94 -1.65 -7.46
N VAL A 23 -4.55 -2.76 -6.82
CA VAL A 23 -5.38 -3.50 -5.86
C VAL A 23 -5.74 -2.59 -4.68
N LEU A 24 -4.77 -1.91 -4.08
CA LEU A 24 -5.00 -1.00 -2.95
C LEU A 24 -5.97 0.12 -3.32
N LYS A 25 -5.77 0.78 -4.47
CA LYS A 25 -6.69 1.85 -4.94
C LYS A 25 -8.11 1.33 -5.16
N SER A 26 -8.24 0.15 -5.76
CA SER A 26 -9.55 -0.47 -6.01
C SER A 26 -10.26 -0.86 -4.71
N ARG A 27 -9.54 -1.49 -3.77
CA ARG A 27 -10.08 -1.93 -2.47
C ARG A 27 -10.42 -0.78 -1.52
N LEU A 28 -9.63 0.29 -1.56
CA LEU A 28 -9.82 1.45 -0.68
C LEU A 28 -10.79 2.47 -1.27
N ALA A 29 -11.13 2.36 -2.57
CA ALA A 29 -11.91 3.34 -3.31
C ALA A 29 -11.33 4.77 -3.18
N CYS A 30 -10.00 4.87 -3.15
CA CYS A 30 -9.27 6.12 -2.97
C CYS A 30 -8.35 6.42 -4.15
N GLY A 31 -8.16 7.71 -4.41
CA GLY A 31 -7.09 8.18 -5.28
C GLY A 31 -5.73 7.85 -4.68
N GLY A 32 -4.76 7.56 -5.54
CA GLY A 32 -3.40 7.28 -5.12
C GLY A 32 -2.44 7.21 -6.29
N THR A 33 -1.17 7.42 -6.00
CA THR A 33 -0.09 7.33 -6.99
C THR A 33 0.93 6.30 -6.55
N PHE A 34 1.66 5.75 -7.51
CA PHE A 34 2.83 4.92 -7.27
C PHE A 34 4.02 5.62 -7.90
N SER A 35 5.09 5.81 -7.15
CA SER A 35 6.28 6.51 -7.62
C SER A 35 7.55 5.82 -7.12
N LYS A 36 8.38 5.37 -8.08
CA LYS A 36 9.63 4.63 -7.89
C LYS A 36 9.46 3.34 -7.07
N ASP A 37 9.16 3.43 -5.78
CA ASP A 37 8.98 2.30 -4.85
C ASP A 37 8.00 2.61 -3.70
N GLU A 38 7.21 3.69 -3.84
CA GLU A 38 6.28 4.16 -2.82
C GLU A 38 4.86 4.27 -3.38
N ILE A 39 3.88 3.83 -2.60
CA ILE A 39 2.45 3.94 -2.90
C ILE A 39 1.85 4.97 -1.94
N GLU A 40 1.32 6.04 -2.51
CA GLU A 40 0.59 7.06 -1.78
C GLU A 40 -0.91 6.89 -1.99
N LEU A 41 -1.67 6.88 -0.91
CA LEU A 41 -3.12 6.73 -0.91
C LEU A 41 -3.76 7.90 -0.17
N GLN A 42 -4.77 8.52 -0.75
CA GLN A 42 -5.49 9.60 -0.10
C GLN A 42 -6.37 9.04 1.03
N GLY A 43 -6.36 9.69 2.19
CA GLY A 43 -7.11 9.28 3.37
C GLY A 43 -6.29 8.49 4.38
N HIS A 44 -6.91 8.25 5.54
CA HIS A 44 -6.33 7.46 6.63
C HIS A 44 -6.80 6.01 6.52
N HIS A 45 -6.04 5.21 5.77
CA HIS A 45 -6.39 3.82 5.44
C HIS A 45 -5.32 2.82 5.85
N VAL A 46 -4.44 3.21 6.78
CA VAL A 46 -3.32 2.40 7.27
C VAL A 46 -3.74 0.98 7.66
N LYS A 47 -4.83 0.83 8.43
CA LYS A 47 -5.33 -0.49 8.84
C LYS A 47 -5.82 -1.34 7.67
N LYS A 48 -6.61 -0.75 6.77
CA LYS A 48 -7.11 -1.47 5.58
C LYS A 48 -5.97 -1.83 4.62
N ALA A 49 -4.99 -0.94 4.46
CA ALA A 49 -3.80 -1.18 3.66
C ALA A 49 -2.98 -2.34 4.24
N TYR A 50 -2.82 -2.39 5.57
CA TYR A 50 -2.21 -3.52 6.26
C TYR A 50 -2.93 -4.84 5.96
N ASP A 51 -4.26 -4.88 6.13
CA ASP A 51 -5.06 -6.08 5.88
C ASP A 51 -4.91 -6.56 4.42
N ILE A 52 -4.96 -5.63 3.46
CA ILE A 52 -4.78 -5.94 2.03
C ILE A 52 -3.36 -6.48 1.77
N LEU A 53 -2.32 -5.88 2.36
CA LEU A 53 -0.95 -6.39 2.21
C LEU A 53 -0.83 -7.83 2.73
N VAL A 54 -1.41 -8.14 3.89
CA VAL A 54 -1.43 -9.50 4.41
C VAL A 54 -2.18 -10.46 3.47
N GLU A 55 -3.33 -10.04 2.92
CA GLU A 55 -4.08 -10.82 1.91
C GLU A 55 -3.29 -11.04 0.61
N GLN A 56 -2.42 -10.10 0.23
CA GLN A 56 -1.55 -10.24 -0.95
C GLN A 56 -0.34 -11.15 -0.70
N GLY A 57 -0.19 -11.71 0.50
CA GLY A 57 0.88 -12.64 0.85
C GLY A 57 2.08 -12.01 1.55
N PHE A 58 2.00 -10.73 1.92
CA PHE A 58 3.05 -10.12 2.74
C PHE A 58 2.94 -10.63 4.19
N PRO A 59 4.04 -11.09 4.80
CA PRO A 59 4.00 -11.57 6.17
C PRO A 59 3.67 -10.41 7.12
N PRO A 60 2.71 -10.59 8.06
CA PRO A 60 2.36 -9.60 9.08
C PRO A 60 3.56 -9.04 9.85
N SER A 61 4.60 -9.86 10.04
CA SER A 61 5.84 -9.52 10.74
C SER A 61 6.78 -8.61 9.94
N SER A 62 6.68 -8.58 8.61
CA SER A 62 7.50 -7.68 7.78
C SER A 62 6.86 -6.31 7.60
N ILE A 63 5.57 -6.15 7.95
CA ILE A 63 4.84 -4.89 7.77
C ILE A 63 4.92 -4.08 9.05
N LYS A 64 5.48 -2.87 8.96
CA LYS A 64 5.61 -1.94 10.09
C LYS A 64 4.71 -0.72 9.89
N VAL A 65 3.73 -0.58 10.77
CA VAL A 65 2.83 0.58 10.81
C VAL A 65 3.36 1.62 11.81
N ARG A 66 3.43 2.89 11.40
CA ARG A 66 3.88 4.03 12.20
C ARG A 66 3.02 5.25 11.97
#